data_AF-A0A419KVR1-F1
#
_entry.id   AF-A0A419KVR1-F1
#
_cell.length_a   1.000
_cell.length_b   1.000
_cell.length_c   1.000
_cell.angle_alpha   90.00
_cell.angle_beta   90.00
_cell.angle_gamma   90.00
#
_symmetry.space_group_name_H-M   'P 1'
#
loop_
_entity.id
_entity.type
_entity.pdbx_description
1 polymer ?
#
loop_
_entity_poly.entity_id
_entity_poly.type
_entity_poly.pdbx_seq_one_letter_code
_entity_poly.pdbx_strand_id
1 'polypeptide(L)'
;MANVEEIRKKLAACRSFIEPYSGYGEMVVKTIEDFKKMEELMKEPTKENAAKTLQILEEVEARIGPYGSYIPDVMENIKFVKEELKKI
;
A
#
# COMPACT_ATOMS: atom_id res chain seq x y z
N MET A 1 -5.26 -13.07 -12.60
CA MET A 1 -6.28 -12.00 -12.59
C MET A 1 -5.58 -10.69 -12.90
N ALA A 2 -5.94 -9.98 -13.97
CA ALA A 2 -5.24 -8.76 -14.41
C ALA A 2 -5.10 -7.71 -13.28
N ASN A 3 -6.02 -7.71 -12.32
CA ASN A 3 -6.07 -6.73 -11.23
C ASN A 3 -5.03 -6.97 -10.13
N VAL A 4 -4.54 -8.21 -9.93
CA VAL A 4 -3.53 -8.51 -8.90
C VAL A 4 -2.16 -7.95 -9.27
N GLU A 5 -1.79 -8.06 -10.54
CA GLU A 5 -0.53 -7.51 -11.02
C GLU A 5 -0.55 -5.98 -10.95
N GLU A 6 -1.70 -5.35 -11.24
CA GLU A 6 -1.86 -3.91 -11.10
C GLU A 6 -1.82 -3.48 -9.62
N ILE A 7 -2.47 -4.23 -8.70
CA ILE A 7 -2.33 -4.02 -7.24
C ILE A 7 -0.85 -4.01 -6.83
N ARG A 8 -0.07 -5.00 -7.26
CA ARG A 8 1.35 -5.12 -6.91
C ARG A 8 2.18 -3.94 -7.44
N LYS A 9 1.94 -3.52 -8.68
CA LYS A 9 2.59 -2.33 -9.26
C LYS A 9 2.29 -1.07 -8.46
N LYS A 10 1.03 -0.88 -8.05
CA LYS A 10 0.57 0.29 -7.30
C LYS A 10 1.16 0.32 -5.89
N LEU A 11 1.19 -0.82 -5.21
CA LEU A 11 1.88 -0.97 -3.92
C LEU A 11 3.38 -0.66 -4.03
N ALA A 12 4.05 -1.20 -5.06
CA ALA A 12 5.47 -0.94 -5.32
C ALA A 12 5.72 0.54 -5.63
N ALA A 13 4.86 1.19 -6.41
CA ALA A 13 4.96 2.62 -6.70
C ALA A 13 4.83 3.48 -5.43
N CYS A 14 3.86 3.19 -4.56
CA CYS A 14 3.73 3.85 -3.26
C CYS A 14 4.98 3.67 -2.40
N ARG A 15 5.52 2.44 -2.33
CA ARG A 15 6.75 2.16 -1.60
C ARG A 15 7.92 2.97 -2.14
N SER A 16 8.17 2.90 -3.45
CA SER A 16 9.30 3.58 -4.09
C SER A 16 9.22 5.10 -3.95
N PHE A 17 8.01 5.67 -3.87
CA PHE A 17 7.84 7.08 -3.55
C PHE A 17 8.28 7.42 -2.11
N ILE A 18 7.93 6.57 -1.13
CA ILE A 18 8.19 6.83 0.29
C ILE A 18 9.61 6.44 0.71
N GLU A 19 10.23 5.46 0.06
CA GLU A 19 11.54 4.90 0.43
C GLU A 19 12.68 5.93 0.57
N PRO A 20 12.80 6.96 -0.30
CA PRO A 20 13.75 8.06 -0.13
C PRO A 20 13.61 8.86 1.17
N TYR A 21 12.43 8.82 1.80
CA TYR A 21 12.13 9.52 3.05
C TYR A 21 12.37 8.65 4.30
N SER A 22 12.97 7.47 4.16
CA SER A 22 13.26 6.57 5.30
C SER A 22 14.06 7.23 6.44
N GLY A 23 14.87 8.25 6.14
CA GLY A 23 15.62 9.01 7.15
C GLY A 23 14.78 9.96 8.03
N TYR A 24 13.50 10.17 7.72
CA TYR A 24 12.62 11.10 8.44
C TYR A 24 12.00 10.49 9.71
N GLY A 25 12.28 9.22 10.01
CA GLY A 25 11.94 8.59 11.29
C GLY A 25 11.21 7.24 11.17
N GLU A 26 10.99 6.61 12.32
CA GLU A 26 10.43 5.25 12.42
C GLU A 26 9.05 5.10 11.76
N MET A 27 8.24 6.16 11.76
CA MET A 27 6.92 6.16 11.12
C MET A 27 7.03 5.90 9.61
N VAL A 28 8.03 6.50 8.96
CA VAL A 28 8.26 6.34 7.52
C VAL A 28 8.82 4.95 7.23
N VAL A 29 9.79 4.50 8.03
CA VAL A 29 10.34 3.13 7.94
C VAL A 29 9.23 2.08 8.05
N LYS A 30 8.37 2.18 9.07
CA LYS A 30 7.23 1.27 9.24
C LYS A 30 6.29 1.29 8.04
N THR A 31 6.07 2.45 7.42
CA THR A 31 5.21 2.58 6.23
C THR A 31 5.81 1.84 5.04
N ILE A 32 7.13 1.95 4.84
CA ILE A 32 7.86 1.22 3.78
C ILE A 32 7.77 -0.30 4.02
N GLU A 33 7.95 -0.74 5.26
CA GLU A 33 7.83 -2.17 5.64
C GLU A 33 6.40 -2.70 5.44
N ASP A 34 5.38 -1.91 5.81
CA ASP A 34 3.98 -2.26 5.60
C ASP A 34 3.69 -2.45 4.09
N PHE A 35 4.21 -1.57 3.21
CA PHE A 35 4.11 -1.77 1.76
C PHE A 35 4.82 -3.04 1.28
N LYS A 36 6.05 -3.32 1.75
CA LYS A 36 6.78 -4.57 1.42
C LYS A 36 5.96 -5.80 1.82
N LYS A 37 5.37 -5.80 3.01
CA LYS A 37 4.52 -6.90 3.49
C LYS A 37 3.28 -7.10 2.63
N MET A 38 2.63 -6.02 2.20
CA MET A 38 1.50 -6.09 1.27
C MET A 38 1.91 -6.66 -0.09
N GLU A 39 3.05 -6.26 -0.65
CA GLU A 39 3.57 -6.83 -1.90
C GLU A 39 3.81 -8.34 -1.80
N GLU A 40 4.33 -8.82 -0.67
CA GLU A 40 4.56 -10.24 -0.39
C GLU A 40 3.24 -11.03 -0.28
N LEU A 41 2.26 -10.51 0.48
CA LEU A 41 0.93 -11.13 0.59
C LEU A 41 0.27 -11.27 -0.79
N MET A 42 0.45 -10.28 -1.66
CA MET A 42 -0.13 -10.27 -3.00
C MET A 42 0.59 -11.16 -4.02
N LYS A 43 1.69 -11.83 -3.66
CA LYS A 43 2.25 -12.93 -4.47
C LYS A 43 1.31 -14.14 -4.50
N GLU A 44 0.51 -14.32 -3.45
CA GLU A 44 -0.51 -15.36 -3.32
C GLU A 44 -1.87 -14.72 -3.01
N PRO A 45 -2.64 -14.28 -4.02
CA PRO A 45 -3.85 -13.47 -3.85
C PRO A 45 -5.07 -14.29 -3.41
N THR A 46 -5.01 -14.88 -2.22
CA THR A 46 -6.16 -15.52 -1.57
C THR A 46 -7.06 -14.48 -0.89
N LYS A 47 -8.31 -14.83 -0.58
CA LYS A 47 -9.21 -13.96 0.20
C LYS A 47 -8.62 -13.54 1.55
N GLU A 48 -7.92 -14.46 2.21
CA GLU A 48 -7.25 -14.19 3.48
C GLU A 48 -6.12 -13.18 3.30
N ASN A 49 -5.28 -13.35 2.29
CA ASN A 49 -4.17 -12.44 2.01
C ASN A 49 -4.67 -11.06 1.53
N ALA A 50 -5.76 -11.02 0.76
CA ALA A 50 -6.41 -9.78 0.36
C ALA A 50 -6.99 -9.02 1.57
N ALA A 51 -7.67 -9.72 2.49
CA ALA A 51 -8.19 -9.13 3.72
C ALA A 51 -7.07 -8.59 4.63
N LYS A 52 -5.98 -9.35 4.79
CA LYS A 52 -4.79 -8.89 5.53
C LYS A 52 -4.14 -7.67 4.88
N THR A 53 -4.04 -7.68 3.55
CA THR A 53 -3.50 -6.54 2.78
C THR A 53 -4.37 -5.30 2.98
N LEU A 54 -5.69 -5.45 2.91
CA LEU A 54 -6.64 -4.37 3.13
C LEU A 54 -6.50 -3.76 4.53
N GLN A 55 -6.37 -4.59 5.56
CA GLN A 55 -6.17 -4.12 6.93
C GLN A 55 -4.88 -3.28 7.06
N ILE A 56 -3.76 -3.77 6.52
CA ILE A 56 -2.48 -3.04 6.54
C ILE A 56 -2.59 -1.73 5.76
N LEU A 57 -3.28 -1.74 4.62
CA LEU A 57 -3.48 -0.57 3.78
C LEU A 57 -4.26 0.52 4.51
N GLU A 58 -5.28 0.16 5.30
CA GLU A 58 -6.05 1.10 6.11
C GLU A 58 -5.21 1.74 7.23
N GLU A 59 -4.33 0.96 7.87
CA GLU A 59 -3.37 1.50 8.85
C GLU A 59 -2.37 2.47 8.22
N VAL A 60 -1.93 2.19 6.99
CA VAL A 60 -1.05 3.08 6.21
C VAL A 60 -1.82 4.35 5.81
N GLU A 61 -3.02 4.22 5.28
CA GLU A 61 -3.89 5.35 4.89
C GLU A 61 -4.14 6.28 6.08
N ALA A 62 -4.44 5.75 7.27
CA ALA A 62 -4.63 6.54 8.48
C ALA A 62 -3.36 7.31 8.90
N ARG A 63 -2.18 6.71 8.70
CA ARG A 63 -0.89 7.30 9.06
C ARG A 63 -0.45 8.40 8.12
N ILE A 64 -0.64 8.19 6.82
CA ILE A 64 -0.17 9.14 5.78
C ILE A 64 -1.26 10.12 5.35
N GLY A 65 -2.53 9.84 5.67
CA GLY A 65 -3.69 10.66 5.31
C GLY A 65 -3.57 12.15 5.65
N PRO A 66 -3.04 12.54 6.82
CA PRO A 66 -2.78 13.96 7.14
C PRO A 66 -1.85 14.67 6.14
N TYR A 67 -1.02 13.92 5.42
CA TYR A 67 -0.09 14.43 4.41
C TYR A 67 -0.62 14.28 2.98
N GLY A 68 -1.86 13.79 2.78
CA GLY A 68 -2.40 13.39 1.48
C GLY A 68 -2.31 14.47 0.40
N SER A 69 -2.41 15.75 0.76
CA SER A 69 -2.26 16.88 -0.17
C SER A 69 -0.85 17.01 -0.77
N TYR A 70 0.17 16.48 -0.09
CA TYR A 70 1.56 16.47 -0.53
C TYR A 70 1.93 15.22 -1.32
N ILE A 71 1.10 14.18 -1.25
CA ILE A 71 1.34 12.86 -1.87
C ILE A 71 0.12 12.36 -2.67
N PRO A 72 -0.47 13.19 -3.55
CA PRO A 72 -1.74 12.89 -4.21
C PRO A 72 -1.71 11.55 -4.98
N ASP A 73 -0.62 11.26 -5.68
CA ASP A 73 -0.46 10.01 -6.45
C ASP A 73 -0.45 8.77 -5.55
N VAL A 74 0.14 8.88 -4.35
CA VAL A 74 0.12 7.80 -3.35
C VAL A 74 -1.30 7.56 -2.87
N MET A 75 -2.06 8.63 -2.60
CA MET A 75 -3.46 8.51 -2.17
C MET A 75 -4.35 7.91 -3.25
N GLU A 76 -4.15 8.28 -4.52
CA GLU A 76 -4.87 7.68 -5.65
C GLU A 76 -4.57 6.19 -5.79
N ASN A 77 -3.30 5.80 -5.70
CA ASN A 77 -2.90 4.40 -5.76
C ASN A 77 -3.46 3.60 -4.57
N ILE A 78 -3.47 4.15 -3.35
CA ILE A 78 -4.09 3.53 -2.18
C ILE A 78 -5.58 3.30 -2.42
N LYS A 79 -6.30 4.31 -2.92
CA LYS A 79 -7.73 4.19 -3.25
C LYS A 79 -7.98 3.06 -4.25
N PHE A 80 -7.21 3.04 -5.34
CA PHE A 80 -7.29 1.98 -6.35
C PHE A 80 -7.09 0.59 -5.73
N VAL A 81 -6.00 0.40 -4.98
CA VAL A 81 -5.70 -0.89 -4.34
C VAL A 81 -6.83 -1.31 -3.40
N LYS A 82 -7.35 -0.38 -2.59
CA LYS A 82 -8.45 -0.63 -1.65
C LYS A 82 -9.73 -1.11 -2.36
N GLU A 83 -10.06 -0.52 -3.50
CA GLU A 83 -11.22 -0.91 -4.32
C GLU A 83 -11.03 -2.28 -4.97
N GLU A 84 -9.83 -2.59 -5.45
CA GLU A 84 -9.52 -3.87 -6.10
C GLU A 84 -9.42 -5.03 -5.10
N LEU A 85 -8.85 -4.80 -3.91
CA LEU A 85 -8.77 -5.84 -2.87
C LEU A 85 -10.15 -6.33 -2.42
N LYS A 86 -11.17 -5.47 -2.44
CA LYS A 86 -12.56 -5.84 -2.10
C LYS A 86 -13.23 -6.75 -3.13
N LYS A 87 -12.62 -6.92 -4.30
CA LYS A 87 -13.13 -7.74 -5.41
C LYS A 87 -12.52 -9.15 -5.43
N ILE A 88 -11.52 -9.43 -4.58
CA ILE A 88 -10.87 -10.73 -4.41
C ILE A 88 -11.63 -11.57 -3.38
#